data_AF-A0A3B1K390-F1
#
_entry.id   AF-A0A3B1K390-F1
#
_cell.length_a   1.000
_cell.length_b   1.000
_cell.length_c   1.000
_cell.angle_alpha   90.00
_cell.angle_beta   90.00
_cell.angle_gamma   90.00
#
_symmetry.space_group_name_H-M   'P 1'
#
loop_
_entity.id
_entity.type
_entity.pdbx_description
1 polymer ?
#
loop_
_entity_poly.entity_id
_entity_poly.type
_entity_poly.pdbx_seq_one_letter_code
_entity_poly.pdbx_strand_id
1 'polypeptide(L)'
;MPVDLNGRWVLETNQNFDDFMKVLGIDFATRKIALLLSQTKVIIQDGDKFTIKTLSTFRNYEMSFTIGEEVEEYTKGLDNRVVKTLITWEGEELVCIQKGEKANRGWKHWLEGDKLHLVSLQLLCFTG
;
A
#
# COMPACT_ATOMS: atom_id res chain seq x y z
N MET A 1 4.68 13.55 18.42
CA MET A 1 4.95 13.84 16.99
C MET A 1 4.71 12.55 16.24
N PRO A 2 4.08 12.56 15.06
CA PRO A 2 3.92 11.35 14.26
C PRO A 2 5.29 10.72 13.98
N VAL A 3 5.31 9.40 13.82
CA VAL A 3 6.54 8.67 13.48
C VAL A 3 7.09 9.17 12.14
N ASP A 4 8.41 9.28 12.04
CA ASP A 4 9.08 9.62 10.78
C ASP A 4 9.34 8.34 9.97
N LEU A 5 8.66 8.21 8.83
CA LEU A 5 8.75 7.07 7.92
C LEU A 5 9.73 7.31 6.77
N ASN A 6 10.42 8.46 6.72
CA ASN A 6 11.37 8.81 5.66
C ASN A 6 12.41 7.71 5.47
N GLY A 7 12.64 7.31 4.22
CA GLY A 7 13.72 6.37 3.92
C GLY A 7 13.51 5.54 2.67
N ARG A 8 14.49 4.67 2.44
CA ARG A 8 14.50 3.65 1.39
C ARG A 8 14.46 2.27 2.04
N TRP A 9 13.36 1.58 1.84
CA TRP A 9 13.04 0.30 2.45
C TRP A 9 13.09 -0.80 1.40
N VAL A 10 13.90 -1.83 1.62
CA VAL A 10 14.00 -2.98 0.71
C VAL A 10 13.19 -4.13 1.27
N LEU A 11 12.37 -4.77 0.44
CA LEU A 11 11.54 -5.88 0.84
C LEU A 11 12.40 -7.06 1.32
N GLU A 12 12.27 -7.40 2.60
CA GLU A 12 12.92 -8.56 3.22
C GLU A 12 12.03 -9.81 3.15
N THR A 13 10.76 -9.66 3.53
CA THR A 13 9.78 -10.77 3.57
C THR A 13 8.43 -10.32 3.00
N ASN A 14 7.75 -11.24 2.31
CA ASN A 14 6.39 -11.01 1.80
C ASN A 14 5.57 -12.28 1.93
N GLN A 15 4.44 -12.21 2.64
CA GLN A 15 3.56 -13.35 2.90
C GLN A 15 2.22 -13.14 2.20
N ASN A 16 1.62 -14.21 1.70
CA ASN A 16 0.29 -14.22 1.06
C ASN A 16 0.11 -13.28 -0.15
N PHE A 17 1.20 -12.89 -0.82
CA PHE A 17 1.14 -11.92 -1.93
C PHE A 17 0.40 -12.45 -3.17
N ASP A 18 0.54 -13.74 -3.50
CA ASP A 18 -0.18 -14.38 -4.62
C ASP A 18 -1.70 -14.33 -4.39
N ASP A 19 -2.14 -14.69 -3.19
CA ASP A 19 -3.56 -14.69 -2.81
C ASP A 19 -4.14 -13.27 -2.77
N PHE A 20 -3.40 -12.31 -2.22
CA PHE A 20 -3.77 -10.90 -2.25
C PHE A 20 -4.00 -10.41 -3.70
N MET A 21 -3.03 -10.64 -4.59
CA MET A 21 -3.16 -10.27 -6.00
C MET A 21 -4.31 -11.00 -6.70
N LYS A 22 -4.58 -12.26 -6.34
CA LYS A 22 -5.71 -13.03 -6.85
C LYS A 22 -7.05 -12.42 -6.45
N VAL A 23 -7.21 -11.98 -5.20
CA VAL A 23 -8.43 -11.28 -4.72
C VAL A 23 -8.66 -9.96 -5.46
N LEU A 24 -7.57 -9.24 -5.80
CA LEU A 24 -7.62 -8.05 -6.65
C LEU A 24 -7.96 -8.34 -8.12
N GLY A 25 -7.97 -9.61 -8.53
CA GLY A 25 -8.27 -10.03 -9.89
C GLY A 25 -7.10 -9.88 -10.87
N ILE A 26 -5.86 -9.83 -10.36
CA ILE A 26 -4.66 -9.80 -11.21
C ILE A 26 -4.47 -11.17 -11.86
N ASP A 27 -4.13 -11.21 -13.14
CA ASP A 27 -3.99 -12.46 -13.91
C ASP A 27 -2.81 -13.33 -13.44
N PHE A 28 -2.89 -14.63 -13.72
CA PHE A 28 -1.92 -15.63 -13.22
C PHE A 28 -0.47 -15.33 -13.66
N ALA A 29 -0.26 -14.91 -14.90
CA ALA A 29 1.08 -14.67 -15.43
C ALA A 29 1.73 -13.47 -14.72
N THR A 30 0.99 -12.37 -14.57
CA THR A 30 1.44 -11.18 -13.82
C THR A 30 1.79 -11.54 -12.37
N ARG A 31 0.98 -12.36 -11.69
CA ARG A 31 1.27 -12.78 -10.31
C ARG A 31 2.56 -13.59 -10.21
N LYS A 32 2.81 -14.52 -11.13
CA LYS A 32 4.06 -15.31 -11.12
C LYS A 32 5.30 -14.46 -11.34
N ILE A 33 5.23 -13.46 -12.23
CA ILE A 33 6.32 -12.51 -12.40
C ILE A 33 6.51 -11.72 -11.11
N ALA A 34 5.44 -11.16 -10.54
CA ALA A 34 5.52 -10.30 -9.35
C ALA A 34 6.12 -11.01 -8.11
N LEU A 35 5.90 -12.31 -7.95
CA LEU A 35 6.50 -13.11 -6.86
C LEU A 35 8.02 -13.26 -6.94
N LEU A 36 8.60 -13.09 -8.14
CA LEU A 36 10.05 -13.19 -8.36
C LEU A 36 10.77 -11.85 -8.15
N LEU A 37 10.02 -10.77 -7.89
CA LEU A 37 10.55 -9.42 -7.80
C LEU A 37 10.80 -9.02 -6.35
N SER A 38 11.97 -8.44 -6.10
CA SER A 38 12.17 -7.62 -4.92
C SER A 38 11.57 -6.23 -5.16
N GLN A 39 10.90 -5.70 -4.14
CA GLN A 39 10.34 -4.35 -4.15
C GLN A 39 11.17 -3.43 -3.27
N THR A 40 11.35 -2.20 -3.70
CA THR A 40 11.90 -1.13 -2.86
C THR A 40 10.86 -0.06 -2.66
N LYS A 41 10.61 0.34 -1.42
CA LYS A 41 9.75 1.46 -1.09
C LYS A 41 10.59 2.69 -0.75
N VAL A 42 10.32 3.83 -1.36
CA VAL A 42 10.90 5.11 -1.00
C VAL A 42 9.80 5.99 -0.45
N ILE A 43 9.95 6.43 0.79
CA ILE A 43 8.99 7.30 1.46
C ILE A 43 9.65 8.66 1.67
N ILE A 44 8.97 9.70 1.22
CA ILE A 44 9.30 11.10 1.47
C ILE A 44 8.15 11.69 2.27
N GLN A 45 8.43 12.14 3.48
CA GLN A 45 7.48 12.71 4.43
C GLN A 45 7.92 14.14 4.77
N ASP A 46 7.10 15.11 4.38
CA ASP A 46 7.24 16.54 4.68
C ASP A 46 6.01 17.00 5.48
N GLY A 47 6.10 16.85 6.80
CA GLY A 47 4.96 17.03 7.70
C GLY A 47 3.83 16.06 7.35
N ASP A 48 2.69 16.59 6.93
CA ASP A 48 1.51 15.81 6.52
C ASP A 48 1.51 15.48 5.01
N LYS A 49 2.48 15.96 4.23
CA LYS A 49 2.60 15.65 2.81
C LYS A 49 3.50 14.46 2.60
N PHE A 50 2.97 13.43 1.96
CA PHE A 50 3.68 12.19 1.70
C PHE A 50 3.83 11.96 0.20
N THR A 51 4.95 11.36 -0.16
CA THR A 51 5.13 10.69 -1.44
C THR A 51 5.70 9.30 -1.18
N ILE A 52 4.97 8.27 -1.60
CA ILE A 52 5.38 6.87 -1.47
C ILE A 52 5.59 6.31 -2.88
N LYS A 53 6.80 5.82 -3.13
CA LYS A 53 7.19 5.15 -4.37
C LYS A 53 7.45 3.69 -4.07
N THR A 54 6.74 2.79 -4.73
CA THR A 54 7.00 1.35 -4.70
C THR A 54 7.63 0.96 -6.04
N LEU A 55 8.89 0.54 -5.99
CA LEU A 55 9.76 0.32 -7.15
C LEU A 55 10.03 -1.17 -7.32
N SER A 56 10.00 -1.65 -8.55
CA SER A 56 10.46 -2.99 -8.93
C SER A 56 11.05 -2.96 -10.34
N THR A 57 11.69 -4.03 -10.78
CA THR A 57 12.20 -4.13 -12.16
C THR A 57 11.11 -4.31 -13.21
N PHE A 58 9.86 -4.56 -12.80
CA PHE A 58 8.73 -4.77 -13.71
C PHE A 58 7.78 -3.57 -13.77
N ARG A 59 7.26 -3.14 -12.62
CA ARG A 59 6.33 -2.02 -12.51
C ARG A 59 6.64 -1.16 -11.29
N ASN A 60 6.52 0.14 -11.49
CA ASN A 60 6.66 1.14 -10.44
C ASN A 60 5.31 1.78 -10.18
N TYR A 61 5.05 2.07 -8.92
CA TYR A 61 3.84 2.74 -8.46
C TYR A 61 4.23 3.92 -7.58
N GLU A 62 3.61 5.07 -7.80
CA GLU A 62 3.86 6.28 -7.01
C GLU A 62 2.52 6.88 -6.60
N MET A 63 2.44 7.29 -5.34
CA MET A 63 1.30 8.02 -4.81
C MET A 63 1.80 9.20 -3.98
N SER A 64 1.11 10.34 -4.13
CA SER A 64 1.32 11.53 -3.30
C SER A 64 -0.01 11.92 -2.68
N PHE A 65 0.02 12.25 -1.39
CA PHE A 65 -1.19 12.55 -0.62
C PHE A 65 -0.86 13.46 0.56
N THR A 66 -1.91 14.11 1.08
CA THR A 66 -1.87 14.82 2.36
C THR A 66 -2.64 13.99 3.39
N ILE A 67 -2.13 13.86 4.60
CA ILE A 67 -2.85 13.18 5.69
C ILE A 67 -4.21 13.84 5.92
N GLY A 68 -5.26 13.02 6.00
CA GLY A 68 -6.64 13.47 6.26
C GLY A 68 -7.40 13.98 5.04
N GLU A 69 -6.77 14.08 3.86
CA GLU A 69 -7.42 14.51 2.62
C GLU A 69 -7.78 13.30 1.75
N GLU A 70 -9.07 13.15 1.40
CA GLU A 70 -9.52 12.10 0.47
C GLU A 70 -9.17 12.50 -0.97
N VAL A 71 -8.48 11.61 -1.69
CA VAL A 71 -8.03 11.83 -3.07
C VAL A 71 -8.54 10.73 -4.00
N GLU A 72 -8.68 11.05 -5.28
CA GLU A 72 -8.90 10.03 -6.31
C GLU A 72 -7.57 9.39 -6.70
N GLU A 73 -7.44 8.09 -6.51
CA GLU A 73 -6.25 7.31 -6.80
C GLU A 73 -6.52 6.36 -7.97
N TYR A 74 -5.72 6.47 -9.04
CA TYR A 74 -5.72 5.49 -10.12
C TYR A 74 -4.58 4.49 -9.94
N THR A 75 -4.94 3.25 -9.63
CA THR A 75 -4.01 2.12 -9.35
C THR A 75 -3.41 1.51 -10.62
N LYS A 76 -2.96 2.40 -11.52
CA LYS A 76 -2.40 2.07 -12.82
C LYS A 76 -1.20 1.15 -12.70
N GLY A 77 -1.18 0.09 -13.49
CA GLY A 77 -0.10 -0.89 -13.44
C GLY A 77 -0.17 -1.84 -12.24
N LEU A 78 -1.15 -1.68 -11.35
CA LEU A 78 -1.52 -2.69 -10.37
C LEU A 78 -2.75 -3.42 -10.89
N ASP A 79 -3.92 -3.12 -10.34
CA ASP A 79 -5.21 -3.69 -10.74
C ASP A 79 -6.05 -2.74 -11.61
N ASN A 80 -5.50 -1.57 -12.00
CA ASN A 80 -6.09 -0.61 -12.93
C ASN A 80 -7.50 -0.13 -12.55
N ARG A 81 -7.70 0.21 -11.28
CA ARG A 81 -8.96 0.76 -10.76
C ARG A 81 -8.80 2.19 -10.28
N VAL A 82 -9.88 2.95 -10.39
CA VAL A 82 -10.03 4.25 -9.74
C VAL A 82 -10.70 4.01 -8.38
N VAL A 83 -10.06 4.47 -7.31
CA VAL A 83 -10.55 4.36 -5.93
C VAL A 83 -10.46 5.73 -5.25
N LYS A 84 -11.30 5.94 -4.24
CA LYS A 84 -11.18 7.08 -3.33
C LYS A 84 -10.34 6.68 -2.14
N THR A 85 -9.25 7.38 -1.90
CA THR A 85 -8.24 7.00 -0.95
C THR A 85 -8.11 8.05 0.13
N LEU A 86 -8.25 7.62 1.38
CA LEU A 86 -8.06 8.45 2.57
C LEU A 86 -6.98 7.80 3.42
N ILE A 87 -5.98 8.60 3.83
CA ILE A 87 -4.88 8.16 4.66
C ILE A 87 -4.84 8.99 5.94
N THR A 88 -4.84 8.31 7.08
CA THR A 88 -4.89 8.91 8.42
C THR A 88 -3.89 8.24 9.35
N TRP A 89 -3.49 8.95 10.39
CA TRP A 89 -2.75 8.36 11.52
C TRP A 89 -3.73 7.72 12.52
N GLU A 90 -3.50 6.47 12.88
CA GLU A 90 -4.14 5.78 14.01
C GLU A 90 -3.05 5.46 15.04
N GLY A 91 -2.82 6.37 15.99
CA GLY A 91 -1.69 6.27 16.91
C GLY A 91 -0.36 6.42 16.16
N GLU A 92 0.45 5.36 16.14
CA GLU A 92 1.73 5.30 15.42
C GLU A 92 1.62 4.58 14.07
N GLU A 93 0.42 4.15 13.68
CA GLU A 93 0.16 3.47 12.42
C GLU A 93 -0.36 4.44 11.36
N LEU A 94 0.19 4.36 10.15
CA LEU A 94 -0.32 5.05 8.98
C LEU A 94 -1.35 4.15 8.28
N VAL A 95 -2.61 4.53 8.31
CA VAL A 95 -3.74 3.71 7.85
C VAL A 95 -4.35 4.30 6.59
N CYS A 96 -4.54 3.46 5.59
CA CYS A 96 -5.11 3.80 4.30
C CYS A 96 -6.41 3.02 4.06
N ILE A 97 -7.46 3.73 3.67
CA ILE A 97 -8.74 3.16 3.25
C ILE A 97 -8.96 3.53 1.79
N GLN A 98 -9.18 2.51 0.94
CA GLN A 98 -9.43 2.66 -0.49
C GLN A 98 -10.86 2.23 -0.80
N LYS A 99 -11.76 3.19 -0.99
CA LYS A 99 -13.17 2.94 -1.33
C LYS A 99 -13.33 2.81 -2.85
N GLY A 100 -13.91 1.72 -3.30
CA GLY A 100 -14.19 1.49 -4.72
C GLY A 100 -14.90 0.16 -4.96
N GLU A 101 -14.67 -0.45 -6.12
CA GLU A 101 -15.28 -1.72 -6.54
C GLU A 101 -15.03 -2.87 -5.54
N LYS A 102 -13.82 -2.91 -4.96
CA LYS A 102 -13.46 -3.92 -3.95
C LYS A 102 -13.76 -3.37 -2.56
N ALA A 103 -14.69 -4.01 -1.87
CA ALA A 103 -14.97 -3.72 -0.47
C ALA A 103 -13.72 -3.98 0.38
N ASN A 104 -13.61 -3.25 1.49
CA ASN A 104 -12.64 -3.53 2.56
C ASN A 104 -11.17 -3.48 2.14
N ARG A 105 -10.88 -2.71 1.09
CA ARG A 105 -9.54 -2.50 0.54
C ARG A 105 -8.83 -1.38 1.30
N GLY A 106 -7.58 -1.63 1.67
CA GLY A 106 -6.74 -0.64 2.33
C GLY A 106 -5.39 -1.24 2.71
N TRP A 107 -4.61 -0.49 3.49
CA TRP A 107 -3.36 -0.98 4.06
C TRP A 107 -3.00 -0.23 5.33
N LYS A 108 -2.10 -0.78 6.14
CA LYS A 108 -1.45 -0.08 7.26
C LYS A 108 0.06 -0.18 7.15
N HIS A 109 0.75 0.90 7.50
CA HIS A 109 2.20 0.91 7.72
C HIS A 109 2.52 1.30 9.15
N TRP A 110 3.57 0.70 9.71
CA TRP A 110 4.13 1.10 11.00
C TRP A 110 5.62 0.75 11.06
N LEU A 111 6.34 1.34 12.01
CA LEU A 111 7.72 0.97 12.29
C LEU A 111 7.78 0.05 13.51
N GLU A 112 8.66 -0.93 13.44
CA GLU A 112 9.11 -1.71 14.60
C GLU A 112 10.63 -1.77 14.55
N GLY A 113 11.30 -0.97 15.39
CA GLY A 113 12.74 -0.79 15.33
C GLY A 113 13.21 -0.18 14.01
N ASP A 114 14.06 -0.91 13.28
CA ASP A 114 14.60 -0.54 11.96
C ASP A 114 13.82 -1.15 10.79
N LYS A 115 12.63 -1.70 11.04
CA LYS A 115 11.80 -2.36 10.04
C LYS A 115 10.53 -1.56 9.75
N LEU A 116 10.24 -1.37 8.47
CA LEU A 116 8.96 -0.88 7.99
C LEU A 116 8.03 -2.07 7.68
N HIS A 117 6.92 -2.12 8.39
CA HIS A 117 5.89 -3.12 8.17
C HIS A 117 4.78 -2.57 7.27
N LEU A 118 4.19 -3.45 6.47
CA LEU A 118 3.02 -3.19 5.64
C LEU A 118 2.07 -4.38 5.77
N VAL A 119 0.81 -4.12 6.10
CA VAL A 119 -0.26 -5.11 5.95
C VAL A 119 -1.33 -4.57 5.02
N SER A 120 -1.69 -5.35 4.00
CA SER A 120 -2.87 -5.06 3.18
C SER A 120 -4.11 -5.44 3.98
N LEU A 121 -5.02 -4.49 4.17
CA LEU A 121 -6.29 -4.74 4.83
C LEU A 121 -7.23 -5.41 3.84
N GLN A 122 -7.74 -6.56 4.26
CA GLN A 122 -9.00 -7.12 3.81
C GLN A 122 -9.89 -7.12 5.05
N LEU A 123 -10.56 -6.01 5.37
CA LEU A 123 -11.49 -6.00 6.51
C LEU A 123 -12.51 -7.14 6.29
N LEU A 124 -12.53 -8.12 7.17
CA LEU A 124 -13.57 -9.15 7.16
C LEU A 124 -14.85 -8.49 7.67
N CYS A 125 -15.81 -8.28 6.78
CA CYS A 125 -17.12 -7.80 7.18
C CYS A 125 -17.96 -9.03 7.55
N PHE A 126 -18.22 -9.21 8.85
CA PHE A 126 -19.21 -10.18 9.31
C PHE A 126 -20.58 -9.51 9.26
N THR A 127 -21.49 -10.03 8.44
CA THR A 127 -22.92 -9.71 8.53
C THR A 127 -23.57 -10.73 9.47
N GLY A 128 -24.19 -10.25 10.54
CA GLY A 128 -25.12 -11.04 11.36
C GLY A 128 -26.50 -11.12 10.73
#